data_AF-A0A317J917-F1
#
_entry.id   AF-A0A317J917-F1
#
_cell.length_a   1.000
_cell.length_b   1.000
_cell.length_c   1.000
_cell.angle_alpha   90.00
_cell.angle_beta   90.00
_cell.angle_gamma   90.00
#
_symmetry.space_group_name_H-M   'P 1'
#
loop_
_entity.id
_entity.type
_entity.pdbx_description
1 polymer ?
#
loop_
_entity_poly.entity_id
_entity_poly.type
_entity_poly.pdbx_seq_one_letter_code
_entity_poly.pdbx_strand_id
1 'polypeptide(L)'
;MAVLLSAFQLTKSFGARTLFRDLTFSIEEGQRIGLIGPNGAGKSTLMQILAGRLSADQGQMSRAQSLRCGYLPQVPVFNPDHTVFEAILSASDDPLEMANINLTRELIAKLDLNHEQAGEDRTLSQLSGGWLKRAALAMELIKKPSLLLLDEPTNHLDLPGIIWLEDYLGKLNEVAVLTVTHDRLFLQRTCDLIFDLDPRNPEGLIKFKGTYSEFAEFKEGVLLAQENLARSRRNLLRRETEWLSRGARARQTKQKARIERAQELREEVDEIASRNFNKRLQVDFGEVDRSPKRMIVAEKLTTKIGSRVLFSDFSFTLSPKARVGIIGRNGCGKSTLIRHLIGTEKPDHGKVEIADNVKISYFEQQRESLDPKISLLQSISPHGDYVHVQGEPIFARSYLSRFHFRKDQLDLPVGNLSGGEQSRLLIARMMLQTESVLVLDEPTNDLDIATLDVLQESLSEFAGAVILVTHDRFFMDQVANQILAFSEQDGEILRFADFFQWERWAEQNARTRGKSKAAAPGQNAARVRLSYKDRRELDQMEESIQAAEATMAAIEKRLADPANLSNFVELQQLTGEMEKARARVEGLYARWQELSHSMAVASAEVPEAPTWAAEVPTAPTRTAPPTQNAPVKRNK
;
A
#
# COMPACT_ATOMS: atom_id res chain seq x y z
N MET A 1 -28.19 11.97 -13.16
CA MET A 1 -28.19 11.93 -11.68
C MET A 1 -28.43 13.36 -11.19
N ALA A 2 -29.01 13.57 -10.01
CA ALA A 2 -29.20 14.93 -9.51
C ALA A 2 -27.86 15.53 -9.04
N VAL A 3 -27.65 16.82 -9.30
CA VAL A 3 -26.48 17.55 -8.81
C VAL A 3 -26.70 17.88 -7.34
N LEU A 4 -25.83 17.38 -6.47
CA LEU A 4 -25.86 17.62 -5.03
C LEU A 4 -25.21 18.95 -4.66
N LEU A 5 -24.06 19.23 -5.27
CA LEU A 5 -23.26 20.41 -5.02
C LEU A 5 -22.59 20.88 -6.31
N SER A 6 -22.58 22.18 -6.54
CA SER A 6 -21.82 22.80 -7.62
C SER A 6 -20.99 23.95 -7.06
N ALA A 7 -19.70 23.96 -7.38
CA ALA A 7 -18.76 25.01 -7.05
C ALA A 7 -18.31 25.72 -8.33
N PHE A 8 -18.35 27.06 -8.32
CA PHE A 8 -17.95 27.90 -9.45
C PHE A 8 -16.91 28.92 -9.00
N GLN A 9 -15.75 28.90 -9.64
CA GLN A 9 -14.62 29.80 -9.39
C GLN A 9 -14.21 29.90 -7.91
N LEU A 10 -14.22 28.76 -7.21
CA LEU A 10 -13.93 28.71 -5.78
C LEU A 10 -12.44 29.00 -5.53
N THR A 11 -12.15 30.01 -4.69
CA THR A 11 -10.78 30.41 -4.34
C THR A 11 -10.60 30.44 -2.82
N LYS A 12 -9.46 29.93 -2.34
CA LYS A 12 -9.09 30.00 -0.92
C LYS A 12 -7.61 30.31 -0.73
N SER A 13 -7.32 31.26 0.16
CA SER A 13 -5.99 31.67 0.58
C SER A 13 -5.89 31.74 2.11
N PHE A 14 -4.69 31.49 2.64
CA PHE A 14 -4.33 31.76 4.03
C PHE A 14 -3.13 32.71 4.07
N GLY A 15 -3.36 33.94 4.54
CA GLY A 15 -2.36 35.00 4.48
C GLY A 15 -1.92 35.27 3.02
N ALA A 16 -0.61 35.22 2.77
CA ALA A 16 -0.06 35.41 1.43
C ALA A 16 -0.11 34.13 0.55
N ARG A 17 -0.48 32.98 1.11
CA ARG A 17 -0.47 31.69 0.40
C ARG A 17 -1.86 31.38 -0.15
N THR A 18 -2.01 31.41 -1.47
CA THR A 18 -3.19 30.84 -2.15
C THR A 18 -3.08 29.32 -2.19
N LEU A 19 -4.09 28.62 -1.68
CA LEU A 19 -4.13 27.15 -1.72
C LEU A 19 -4.60 26.66 -3.08
N PHE A 20 -5.73 27.19 -3.53
CA PHE A 20 -6.32 26.93 -4.83
C PHE A 20 -7.10 28.16 -5.30
N ARG A 21 -7.24 28.28 -6.63
CA ARG A 21 -7.86 29.42 -7.29
C ARG A 21 -8.81 28.94 -8.40
N ASP A 22 -9.94 29.61 -8.51
CA ASP A 22 -10.93 29.47 -9.59
C ASP A 22 -11.45 28.04 -9.82
N LEU A 23 -11.52 27.21 -8.78
CA LEU A 23 -11.96 25.82 -8.90
C LEU A 23 -13.43 25.73 -9.32
N THR A 24 -13.70 24.98 -10.38
CA THR A 24 -15.05 24.78 -10.92
C THR A 24 -15.37 23.30 -11.11
N PHE A 25 -16.34 22.79 -10.36
CA PHE A 25 -16.74 21.38 -10.38
C PHE A 25 -18.15 21.15 -9.84
N SER A 26 -18.73 20.01 -10.15
CA SER A 26 -20.00 19.55 -9.61
C SER A 26 -19.85 18.13 -9.06
N ILE A 27 -20.63 17.83 -8.02
CA ILE A 27 -20.75 16.51 -7.42
C ILE A 27 -22.21 16.07 -7.60
N GLU A 28 -22.39 14.89 -8.17
CA GLU A 28 -23.70 14.28 -8.42
C GLU A 28 -23.94 13.10 -7.46
N GLU A 29 -25.20 12.75 -7.28
CA GLU A 29 -25.60 11.56 -6.50
C GLU A 29 -24.90 10.29 -6.99
N GLY A 30 -24.51 9.43 -6.05
CA GLY A 30 -23.85 8.14 -6.33
C GLY A 30 -22.42 8.23 -6.89
N GLN A 31 -21.86 9.43 -7.11
CA GLN A 31 -20.47 9.56 -7.58
C GLN A 31 -19.46 9.12 -6.53
N ARG A 32 -18.43 8.40 -6.97
CA ARG A 32 -17.27 8.00 -6.16
C ARG A 32 -16.04 8.75 -6.61
N ILE A 33 -15.64 9.72 -5.82
CA ILE A 33 -14.64 10.72 -6.17
C ILE A 33 -13.40 10.53 -5.28
N GLY A 34 -12.26 10.28 -5.89
CA GLY A 34 -10.95 10.32 -5.23
C GLY A 34 -10.33 11.71 -5.39
N LEU A 35 -10.15 12.46 -4.30
CA LEU A 35 -9.47 13.76 -4.31
C LEU A 35 -7.99 13.57 -3.94
N ILE A 36 -7.13 13.74 -4.93
CA ILE A 36 -5.67 13.63 -4.79
C ILE A 36 -5.00 14.99 -5.08
N GLY A 37 -3.71 15.08 -4.75
CA GLY A 37 -2.92 16.29 -4.95
C GLY A 37 -1.77 16.38 -3.95
N PRO A 38 -0.78 17.25 -4.18
CA PRO A 38 0.35 17.41 -3.29
C PRO A 38 -0.06 17.92 -1.90
N ASN A 39 0.81 17.69 -0.91
CA ASN A 39 0.62 18.21 0.44
C ASN A 39 0.62 19.74 0.44
N GLY A 40 -0.36 20.32 1.12
CA GLY A 40 -0.56 21.77 1.15
C GLY A 40 -1.21 22.36 -0.11
N ALA A 41 -1.76 21.54 -1.02
CA ALA A 41 -2.64 22.00 -2.10
C ALA A 41 -4.03 22.46 -1.60
N GLY A 42 -4.38 22.13 -0.36
CA GLY A 42 -5.66 22.51 0.25
C GLY A 42 -6.76 21.44 0.17
N LYS A 43 -6.42 20.15 0.02
CA LYS A 43 -7.39 19.03 -0.02
C LYS A 43 -8.36 19.04 1.16
N SER A 44 -7.84 18.97 2.39
CA SER A 44 -8.64 19.02 3.62
C SER A 44 -9.38 20.36 3.80
N THR A 45 -8.79 21.47 3.33
CA THR A 45 -9.46 22.78 3.31
C THR A 45 -10.66 22.79 2.37
N LEU A 46 -10.53 22.19 1.18
CA LEU A 46 -11.63 22.04 0.23
C LEU A 46 -12.73 21.16 0.83
N MET A 47 -12.38 20.06 1.51
CA MET A 47 -13.32 19.20 2.23
C MET A 47 -14.10 19.96 3.30
N GLN A 48 -13.44 20.80 4.09
CA GLN A 48 -14.11 21.64 5.09
C GLN A 48 -15.06 22.66 4.47
N ILE A 49 -14.70 23.23 3.31
CA ILE A 49 -15.59 24.14 2.58
C ILE A 49 -16.82 23.40 2.05
N LEU A 50 -16.63 22.22 1.45
CA LEU A 50 -17.71 21.37 0.98
C LEU A 50 -18.63 20.92 2.12
N ALA A 51 -18.06 20.60 3.28
CA ALA A 51 -18.81 20.28 4.51
C ALA A 51 -19.54 21.50 5.11
N GLY A 52 -19.24 22.73 4.67
CA GLY A 52 -19.79 23.97 5.24
C GLY A 52 -19.17 24.38 6.59
N ARG A 53 -18.02 23.80 6.94
CA ARG A 53 -17.26 24.16 8.16
C ARG A 53 -16.33 25.35 7.94
N LEU A 54 -16.05 25.68 6.68
CA LEU A 54 -15.19 26.79 6.29
C LEU A 54 -15.80 27.53 5.10
N SER A 55 -15.60 28.85 5.01
CA SER A 55 -15.99 29.65 3.84
C SER A 55 -14.84 29.78 2.85
N ALA A 56 -15.17 29.80 1.56
CA ALA A 56 -14.25 30.25 0.51
C ALA A 56 -14.10 31.77 0.54
N ASP A 57 -12.99 32.28 0.00
CA ASP A 57 -12.74 33.73 -0.05
C ASP A 57 -13.41 34.36 -1.29
N GLN A 58 -13.48 33.60 -2.39
CA GLN A 58 -14.19 33.97 -3.62
C GLN A 58 -14.86 32.75 -4.25
N GLY A 59 -15.72 33.01 -5.23
CA GLY A 59 -16.52 32.01 -5.92
C GLY A 59 -17.90 31.82 -5.31
N GLN A 60 -18.69 30.92 -5.91
CA GLN A 60 -20.03 30.59 -5.45
C GLN A 60 -20.18 29.08 -5.30
N MET A 61 -20.94 28.65 -4.28
CA MET A 61 -21.36 27.27 -4.12
C MET A 61 -22.87 27.19 -4.11
N SER A 62 -23.43 26.36 -5.00
CA SER A 62 -24.83 25.96 -4.99
C SER A 62 -24.95 24.59 -4.34
N ARG A 63 -25.93 24.44 -3.45
CA ARG A 63 -26.21 23.20 -2.72
C ARG A 63 -27.66 22.80 -2.94
N ALA A 64 -27.92 21.53 -3.21
CA ALA A 64 -29.27 21.01 -3.24
C ALA A 64 -29.94 21.15 -1.87
N GLN A 65 -31.25 21.44 -1.83
CA GLN A 65 -31.99 21.57 -0.57
C GLN A 65 -32.02 20.26 0.24
N SER A 66 -31.93 19.12 -0.45
CA SER A 66 -31.86 17.78 0.14
C SER A 66 -30.44 17.36 0.55
N LEU A 67 -29.43 18.22 0.36
CA LEU A 67 -28.04 17.88 0.66
C LEU A 67 -27.84 17.70 2.17
N ARG A 68 -27.47 16.49 2.57
CA ARG A 68 -26.93 16.20 3.90
C ARG A 68 -25.49 15.73 3.77
N CYS A 69 -24.57 16.45 4.38
CA CYS A 69 -23.14 16.12 4.32
C CYS A 69 -22.69 15.44 5.62
N GLY A 70 -22.08 14.27 5.50
CA GLY A 70 -21.26 13.67 6.56
C GLY A 70 -19.79 14.01 6.30
N TYR A 71 -19.04 14.43 7.33
CA TYR A 71 -17.61 14.72 7.18
C TYR A 71 -16.80 14.05 8.27
N LEU A 72 -16.00 13.07 7.84
CA LEU A 72 -15.02 12.38 8.67
C LEU A 72 -13.66 13.09 8.54
N PRO A 73 -13.24 13.88 9.55
CA PRO A 73 -11.94 14.54 9.53
C PRO A 73 -10.79 13.53 9.75
N GLN A 74 -9.58 13.92 9.36
CA GLN A 74 -8.36 13.10 9.53
C GLN A 74 -8.13 12.67 10.98
N VAL A 75 -8.34 13.58 11.93
CA VAL A 75 -8.29 13.30 13.37
C VAL A 75 -9.68 13.57 13.94
N PRO A 76 -10.50 12.53 14.14
CA PRO A 76 -11.78 12.67 14.78
C PRO A 76 -11.64 13.10 16.25
N VAL A 77 -12.52 13.99 16.69
CA VAL A 77 -12.59 14.44 18.09
C VAL A 77 -13.75 13.75 18.76
N PHE A 78 -13.50 13.15 19.92
CA PHE A 78 -14.48 12.36 20.64
C PHE A 78 -14.59 12.81 22.09
N ASN A 79 -15.75 12.55 22.70
CA ASN A 79 -15.83 12.52 24.16
C ASN A 79 -15.28 11.17 24.64
N PRO A 80 -14.16 11.14 25.40
CA PRO A 80 -13.51 9.89 25.82
C PRO A 80 -14.36 9.03 26.76
N ASP A 81 -15.36 9.63 27.40
CA ASP A 81 -16.22 8.98 28.39
C ASP A 81 -17.46 8.34 27.76
N HIS A 82 -17.82 8.71 26.52
CA HIS A 82 -18.96 8.11 25.84
C HIS A 82 -18.67 6.66 25.45
N THR A 83 -19.70 5.83 25.57
CA THR A 83 -19.71 4.50 24.96
C THR A 83 -19.85 4.61 23.43
N VAL A 84 -19.53 3.54 22.71
CA VAL A 84 -19.73 3.48 21.25
C VAL A 84 -21.19 3.78 20.90
N PHE A 85 -22.14 3.19 21.61
CA PHE A 85 -23.56 3.42 21.40
C PHE A 85 -23.95 4.89 21.63
N GLU A 86 -23.56 5.45 22.77
CA GLU A 86 -23.85 6.84 23.13
C GLU A 86 -23.25 7.83 22.13
N ALA A 87 -22.00 7.60 21.71
CA ALA A 87 -21.33 8.45 20.76
C ALA A 87 -22.07 8.51 19.42
N ILE A 88 -22.48 7.35 18.88
CA ILE A 88 -23.23 7.28 17.61
C ILE A 88 -24.61 7.91 17.77
N LEU A 89 -25.34 7.58 18.83
CA LEU A 89 -26.69 8.09 19.04
C LEU A 89 -26.69 9.60 19.27
N SER A 90 -25.72 10.13 20.02
CA SER A 90 -25.56 11.56 20.28
C SER A 90 -25.24 12.38 19.02
N ALA A 91 -24.75 11.74 17.96
CA ALA A 91 -24.46 12.38 16.68
C ALA A 91 -25.70 12.46 15.75
N SER A 92 -26.82 11.85 16.13
CA SER A 92 -28.09 11.94 15.40
C SER A 92 -28.83 13.26 15.66
N ASP A 93 -29.78 13.61 14.78
CA ASP A 93 -30.57 14.84 14.91
C ASP A 93 -31.48 14.82 16.15
N ASP A 94 -31.99 13.64 16.54
CA ASP A 94 -32.77 13.41 17.77
C ASP A 94 -32.37 12.07 18.43
N PRO A 95 -31.54 12.10 19.48
CA PRO A 95 -31.10 10.91 20.20
C PRO A 95 -32.22 10.13 20.91
N LEU A 96 -33.38 10.74 21.16
CA LEU A 96 -34.50 10.09 21.86
C LEU A 96 -35.46 9.38 20.88
N GLU A 97 -35.31 9.63 19.58
CA GLU A 97 -36.14 9.03 18.56
C GLU A 97 -35.83 7.53 18.40
N MET A 98 -36.86 6.69 18.52
CA MET A 98 -36.74 5.23 18.36
C MET A 98 -36.13 4.82 17.01
N ALA A 99 -36.37 5.59 15.96
CA ALA A 99 -35.78 5.34 14.65
C ALA A 99 -34.24 5.48 14.67
N ASN A 100 -33.70 6.47 15.39
CA ASN A 100 -32.26 6.69 15.51
C ASN A 100 -31.60 5.69 16.44
N ILE A 101 -32.31 5.24 17.49
CA ILE A 101 -31.88 4.11 18.34
C ILE A 101 -31.74 2.83 17.51
N ASN A 102 -32.74 2.51 16.69
CA ASN A 102 -32.72 1.32 15.84
C ASN A 102 -31.62 1.42 14.77
N LEU A 103 -31.49 2.59 14.13
CA LEU A 103 -30.43 2.83 13.15
C LEU A 103 -29.04 2.77 13.78
N THR A 104 -28.87 3.22 15.02
CA THR A 104 -27.61 3.11 15.76
C THR A 104 -27.22 1.64 15.92
N ARG A 105 -28.13 0.78 16.38
CA ARG A 105 -27.86 -0.67 16.49
C ARG A 105 -27.57 -1.30 15.13
N GLU A 106 -28.27 -0.88 14.09
CA GLU A 106 -28.03 -1.33 12.72
C GLU A 106 -26.62 -0.94 12.24
N LEU A 107 -26.18 0.30 12.49
CA LEU A 107 -24.84 0.77 12.14
C LEU A 107 -23.76 0.04 12.94
N ILE A 108 -23.98 -0.20 14.23
CA ILE A 108 -23.05 -0.98 15.06
C ILE A 108 -22.90 -2.40 14.47
N ALA A 109 -24.00 -3.04 14.08
CA ALA A 109 -23.96 -4.36 13.44
C ALA A 109 -23.29 -4.32 12.04
N LYS A 110 -23.64 -3.34 11.20
CA LYS A 110 -23.09 -3.18 9.84
C LYS A 110 -21.60 -2.88 9.85
N LEU A 111 -21.11 -2.16 10.86
CA LEU A 111 -19.71 -1.75 10.98
C LEU A 111 -18.86 -2.69 11.85
N ASP A 112 -19.44 -3.83 12.24
CA ASP A 112 -18.81 -4.87 13.07
C ASP A 112 -18.33 -4.34 14.44
N LEU A 113 -19.02 -3.33 14.98
CA LEU A 113 -18.80 -2.77 16.31
C LEU A 113 -19.46 -3.61 17.43
N ASN A 114 -19.94 -4.80 17.09
CA ASN A 114 -20.34 -5.81 18.08
C ASN A 114 -19.17 -6.72 18.49
N HIS A 115 -17.97 -6.48 17.94
CA HIS A 115 -16.78 -7.25 18.23
C HIS A 115 -16.38 -7.10 19.71
N GLU A 116 -15.81 -8.15 20.31
CA GLU A 116 -15.39 -8.19 21.73
C GLU A 116 -14.42 -7.04 22.12
N GLN A 117 -13.74 -6.49 21.12
CA GLN A 117 -12.78 -5.39 21.23
C GLN A 117 -13.39 -3.99 21.05
N ALA A 118 -14.62 -3.89 20.54
CA ALA A 118 -15.26 -2.62 20.16
C ALA A 118 -16.76 -2.56 20.46
N GLY A 119 -17.24 -3.42 21.38
CA GLY A 119 -18.65 -3.55 21.73
C GLY A 119 -19.33 -2.24 22.12
N GLU A 120 -20.65 -2.22 21.99
CA GLU A 120 -21.50 -1.04 22.17
C GLU A 120 -21.32 -0.33 23.52
N ASP A 121 -20.99 -1.09 24.58
CA ASP A 121 -20.78 -0.59 25.95
C ASP A 121 -19.35 -0.11 26.24
N ARG A 122 -18.38 -0.33 25.34
CA ARG A 122 -17.01 0.11 25.56
C ARG A 122 -16.89 1.61 25.36
N THR A 123 -16.05 2.25 26.17
CA THR A 123 -15.74 3.66 26.00
C THR A 123 -14.80 3.87 24.82
N LEU A 124 -14.96 5.01 24.13
CA LEU A 124 -14.11 5.35 22.99
C LEU A 124 -12.61 5.41 23.34
N SER A 125 -12.28 5.80 24.58
CA SER A 125 -10.89 5.83 25.09
C SER A 125 -10.18 4.47 25.10
N GLN A 126 -10.92 3.36 25.12
CA GLN A 126 -10.36 2.00 25.15
C GLN A 126 -10.17 1.38 23.77
N LEU A 127 -10.68 2.03 22.71
CA LEU A 127 -10.65 1.51 21.36
C LEU A 127 -9.30 1.77 20.70
N SER A 128 -8.86 0.84 19.84
CA SER A 128 -7.72 1.10 18.97
C SER A 128 -8.08 2.13 17.89
N GLY A 129 -7.07 2.77 17.28
CA GLY A 129 -7.28 3.79 16.24
C GLY A 129 -8.19 3.33 15.09
N GLY A 130 -8.11 2.04 14.71
CA GLY A 130 -8.98 1.46 13.69
C GLY A 130 -10.45 1.42 14.10
N TRP A 131 -10.73 0.99 15.32
CA TRP A 131 -12.08 0.94 15.88
C TRP A 131 -12.65 2.35 16.12
N LEU A 132 -11.81 3.29 16.57
CA LEU A 132 -12.18 4.71 16.69
C LEU A 132 -12.64 5.29 15.34
N LYS A 133 -11.93 4.99 14.26
CA LYS A 133 -12.34 5.43 12.92
C LYS A 133 -13.65 4.81 12.46
N ARG A 134 -13.89 3.53 12.74
CA ARG A 134 -15.19 2.89 12.45
C ARG A 134 -16.33 3.55 13.23
N ALA A 135 -16.13 3.83 14.51
CA ALA A 135 -17.10 4.56 15.32
C ALA A 135 -17.33 5.98 14.79
N ALA A 136 -16.28 6.71 14.38
CA ALA A 136 -16.42 8.03 13.77
C ALA A 136 -17.20 7.99 12.46
N LEU A 137 -16.95 6.98 11.62
CA LEU A 137 -17.73 6.78 10.41
C LEU A 137 -19.21 6.52 10.73
N ALA A 138 -19.50 5.72 11.77
CA ALA A 138 -20.86 5.48 12.24
C ALA A 138 -21.56 6.79 12.68
N MET A 139 -20.86 7.66 13.41
CA MET A 139 -21.34 8.98 13.83
C MET A 139 -21.66 9.91 12.65
N GLU A 140 -21.00 9.75 11.50
CA GLU A 140 -21.33 10.53 10.31
C GLU A 140 -22.46 9.89 9.49
N LEU A 141 -22.58 8.57 9.49
CA LEU A 141 -23.62 7.84 8.78
C LEU A 141 -25.00 7.94 9.43
N ILE A 142 -25.07 8.05 10.77
CA ILE A 142 -26.34 8.21 11.50
C ILE A 142 -27.12 9.45 11.05
N LYS A 143 -26.43 10.47 10.55
CA LYS A 143 -26.99 11.71 9.98
C LYS A 143 -27.67 11.52 8.62
N LYS A 144 -27.67 10.28 8.10
CA LYS A 144 -28.24 9.89 6.79
C LYS A 144 -27.75 10.85 5.67
N PRO A 145 -26.42 10.93 5.43
CA PRO A 145 -25.86 11.85 4.46
C PRO A 145 -26.13 11.40 3.02
N SER A 146 -26.38 12.35 2.12
CA SER A 146 -26.38 12.14 0.67
C SER A 146 -24.99 12.36 0.05
N LEU A 147 -24.10 13.07 0.75
CA LEU A 147 -22.68 13.22 0.42
C LEU A 147 -21.81 12.89 1.63
N LEU A 148 -20.91 11.93 1.48
CA LEU A 148 -19.94 11.54 2.50
C LEU A 148 -18.54 12.04 2.10
N LEU A 149 -17.94 12.83 2.98
CA LEU A 149 -16.61 13.42 2.82
C LEU A 149 -15.65 12.71 3.77
N LEU A 150 -14.67 11.99 3.23
CA LEU A 150 -13.70 11.20 4.00
C LEU A 150 -12.28 11.77 3.84
N ASP A 151 -11.69 12.29 4.92
CA ASP A 151 -10.35 12.89 4.90
C ASP A 151 -9.34 11.90 5.50
N GLU A 152 -8.50 11.30 4.65
CA GLU A 152 -7.53 10.26 5.00
C GLU A 152 -8.12 9.11 5.85
N PRO A 153 -9.19 8.44 5.39
CA PRO A 153 -9.88 7.43 6.18
C PRO A 153 -9.05 6.16 6.40
N THR A 154 -8.05 5.88 5.55
CA THR A 154 -7.17 4.71 5.63
C THR A 154 -6.08 4.82 6.70
N ASN A 155 -5.69 6.02 7.13
CA ASN A 155 -4.62 6.20 8.12
C ASN A 155 -4.91 5.46 9.44
N HIS A 156 -3.91 4.83 10.05
CA HIS A 156 -4.06 4.10 11.32
C HIS A 156 -5.05 2.91 11.28
N LEU A 157 -5.62 2.56 10.11
CA LEU A 157 -6.32 1.29 9.92
C LEU A 157 -5.30 0.18 9.65
N ASP A 158 -5.54 -1.00 10.19
CA ASP A 158 -4.82 -2.19 9.78
C ASP A 158 -5.37 -2.72 8.44
N LEU A 159 -4.65 -3.65 7.80
CA LEU A 159 -5.06 -4.20 6.49
C LEU A 159 -6.50 -4.76 6.50
N PRO A 160 -6.94 -5.53 7.50
CA PRO A 160 -8.35 -5.95 7.58
C PRO A 160 -9.31 -4.77 7.71
N GLY A 161 -8.92 -3.72 8.44
CA GLY A 161 -9.66 -2.47 8.54
C GLY A 161 -9.84 -1.76 7.19
N ILE A 162 -8.78 -1.69 6.39
CA ILE A 162 -8.81 -1.08 5.05
C ILE A 162 -9.71 -1.89 4.11
N ILE A 163 -9.52 -3.21 4.03
CA ILE A 163 -10.34 -4.09 3.17
C ILE A 163 -11.83 -3.98 3.53
N TRP A 164 -12.15 -4.00 4.82
CA TRP A 164 -13.52 -3.79 5.28
C TRP A 164 -14.09 -2.45 4.84
N LEU A 165 -13.29 -1.37 4.87
CA LEU A 165 -13.75 -0.05 4.46
C LEU A 165 -14.00 -0.01 2.95
N GLU A 166 -13.15 -0.66 2.14
CA GLU A 166 -13.36 -0.82 0.69
C GLU A 166 -14.69 -1.51 0.40
N ASP A 167 -14.92 -2.67 1.03
CA ASP A 167 -16.16 -3.44 0.88
C ASP A 167 -17.39 -2.66 1.35
N TYR A 168 -17.24 -1.89 2.42
CA TYR A 168 -18.34 -1.09 2.96
C TYR A 168 -18.68 0.08 2.03
N LEU A 169 -17.66 0.83 1.59
CA LEU A 169 -17.87 1.91 0.63
C LEU A 169 -18.44 1.37 -0.67
N GLY A 170 -17.97 0.24 -1.18
CA GLY A 170 -18.51 -0.41 -2.39
C GLY A 170 -20.00 -0.76 -2.31
N LYS A 171 -20.58 -0.89 -1.10
CA LYS A 171 -22.01 -1.16 -0.90
C LYS A 171 -22.89 0.11 -0.88
N LEU A 172 -22.30 1.29 -0.70
CA LEU A 172 -23.03 2.58 -0.54
C LEU A 172 -23.42 3.24 -1.88
N ASN A 173 -24.11 2.52 -2.77
CA ASN A 173 -24.35 2.98 -4.15
C ASN A 173 -25.21 4.26 -4.28
N GLU A 174 -26.02 4.57 -3.27
CA GLU A 174 -26.94 5.71 -3.29
C GLU A 174 -26.28 7.01 -2.79
N VAL A 175 -25.16 6.91 -2.07
CA VAL A 175 -24.49 8.03 -1.42
C VAL A 175 -23.29 8.45 -2.27
N ALA A 176 -23.19 9.75 -2.59
CA ALA A 176 -21.98 10.27 -3.21
C ALA A 176 -20.85 10.26 -2.17
N VAL A 177 -19.67 9.76 -2.54
CA VAL A 177 -18.51 9.69 -1.64
C VAL A 177 -17.35 10.43 -2.26
N LEU A 178 -16.79 11.40 -1.54
CA LEU A 178 -15.53 12.04 -1.88
C LEU A 178 -14.51 11.66 -0.83
N THR A 179 -13.46 10.95 -1.25
CA THR A 179 -12.39 10.48 -0.36
C THR A 179 -11.07 11.15 -0.72
N VAL A 180 -10.40 11.72 0.27
CA VAL A 180 -8.98 12.10 0.22
C VAL A 180 -8.19 10.95 0.82
N THR A 181 -7.28 10.36 0.04
CA THR A 181 -6.37 9.33 0.53
C THR A 181 -5.11 9.29 -0.33
N HIS A 182 -4.02 8.80 0.27
CA HIS A 182 -2.79 8.48 -0.43
C HIS A 182 -2.66 6.99 -0.80
N ASP A 183 -3.58 6.12 -0.35
CA ASP A 183 -3.61 4.70 -0.75
C ASP A 183 -4.14 4.54 -2.18
N ARG A 184 -3.23 4.20 -3.10
CA ARG A 184 -3.51 4.03 -4.53
C ARG A 184 -4.44 2.84 -4.81
N LEU A 185 -4.28 1.74 -4.07
CA LEU A 185 -5.13 0.56 -4.24
C LEU A 185 -6.54 0.83 -3.72
N PHE A 186 -6.66 1.60 -2.64
CA PHE A 186 -7.96 2.06 -2.15
C PHE A 186 -8.68 2.93 -3.19
N LEU A 187 -7.98 3.90 -3.80
CA LEU A 187 -8.55 4.73 -4.87
C LEU A 187 -8.96 3.87 -6.07
N GLN A 188 -8.11 2.93 -6.47
CA GLN A 188 -8.37 2.02 -7.58
C GLN A 188 -9.64 1.17 -7.37
N ARG A 189 -9.90 0.73 -6.14
CA ARG A 189 -11.03 -0.16 -5.82
C ARG A 189 -12.33 0.57 -5.48
N THR A 190 -12.27 1.81 -4.99
CA THR A 190 -13.43 2.52 -4.44
C THR A 190 -13.92 3.71 -5.26
N CYS A 191 -13.10 4.23 -6.17
CA CYS A 191 -13.37 5.48 -6.88
C CYS A 191 -13.37 5.30 -8.40
N ASP A 192 -14.32 5.97 -9.06
CA ASP A 192 -14.52 5.96 -10.53
C ASP A 192 -14.24 7.33 -11.17
N LEU A 193 -14.00 8.34 -10.34
CA LEU A 193 -13.71 9.71 -10.74
C LEU A 193 -12.54 10.23 -9.89
N ILE A 194 -11.49 10.71 -10.53
CA ILE A 194 -10.32 11.27 -9.85
C ILE A 194 -10.32 12.79 -10.04
N PHE A 195 -10.23 13.49 -8.91
CA PHE A 195 -10.05 14.94 -8.81
C PHE A 195 -8.61 15.18 -8.38
N ASP A 196 -7.78 15.68 -9.29
CA ASP A 196 -6.38 16.02 -9.02
C ASP A 196 -6.23 17.52 -8.80
N LEU A 197 -6.21 17.88 -7.52
CA LEU A 197 -6.04 19.25 -7.05
C LEU A 197 -4.56 19.58 -6.99
N ASP A 198 -4.07 20.25 -8.03
CA ASP A 198 -2.68 20.62 -8.17
C ASP A 198 -2.58 22.05 -8.74
N PRO A 199 -1.91 23.00 -8.06
CA PRO A 199 -1.69 24.35 -8.57
C PRO A 199 -0.97 24.39 -9.93
N ARG A 200 -0.30 23.30 -10.32
CA ARG A 200 0.38 23.16 -11.62
C ARG A 200 -0.60 22.92 -12.77
N ASN A 201 -1.79 22.42 -12.47
CA ASN A 201 -2.82 22.16 -13.47
C ASN A 201 -3.35 23.51 -14.01
N PRO A 202 -3.68 23.63 -15.32
CA PRO A 202 -4.11 24.90 -15.92
C PRO A 202 -5.28 25.59 -15.20
N GLU A 203 -6.22 24.82 -14.65
CA GLU A 203 -7.37 25.30 -13.88
C GLU A 203 -7.29 24.92 -12.38
N GLY A 204 -6.10 24.52 -11.90
CA GLY A 204 -5.89 24.05 -10.52
C GLY A 204 -6.50 22.69 -10.18
N LEU A 205 -7.40 22.15 -11.02
CA LEU A 205 -8.08 20.87 -10.82
C LEU A 205 -8.24 20.13 -12.14
N ILE A 206 -7.73 18.89 -12.22
CA ILE A 206 -8.05 17.96 -13.31
C ILE A 206 -9.13 17.01 -12.83
N LYS A 207 -10.16 16.80 -13.66
CA LYS A 207 -11.23 15.84 -13.43
C LYS A 207 -11.11 14.72 -14.45
N PHE A 208 -10.93 13.49 -13.99
CA PHE A 208 -10.74 12.34 -14.86
C PHE A 208 -11.71 11.23 -14.47
N LYS A 209 -12.51 10.75 -15.43
CA LYS A 209 -13.44 9.64 -15.22
C LYS A 209 -12.75 8.35 -15.64
N GLY A 210 -12.56 7.45 -14.69
CA GLY A 210 -11.81 6.21 -14.84
C GLY A 210 -11.14 5.80 -13.53
N THR A 211 -10.42 4.70 -13.59
CA THR A 211 -9.70 4.18 -12.42
C THR A 211 -8.44 5.00 -12.14
N TYR A 212 -7.86 4.83 -10.94
CA TYR A 212 -6.61 5.51 -10.58
C TYR A 212 -5.45 5.17 -11.53
N SER A 213 -5.35 3.92 -11.97
CA SER A 213 -4.27 3.47 -12.88
C SER A 213 -4.36 4.15 -14.25
N GLU A 214 -5.57 4.23 -14.82
CA GLU A 214 -5.83 4.97 -16.07
C GLU A 214 -5.52 6.47 -15.91
N PHE A 215 -5.85 7.04 -14.75
CA PHE A 215 -5.51 8.42 -14.44
C PHE A 215 -3.98 8.63 -14.35
N ALA A 216 -3.25 7.69 -13.74
CA ALA A 216 -1.79 7.78 -13.62
C ALA A 216 -1.11 7.81 -14.99
N GLU A 217 -1.52 6.93 -15.91
CA GLU A 217 -1.06 6.92 -17.30
C GLU A 217 -1.41 8.23 -18.03
N PHE A 218 -2.65 8.70 -17.88
CA PHE A 218 -3.10 9.98 -18.44
C PHE A 218 -2.24 11.14 -17.93
N LYS A 219 -2.01 11.20 -16.61
CA LYS A 219 -1.23 12.25 -15.96
C LYS A 219 0.23 12.23 -16.41
N GLU A 220 0.83 11.06 -16.56
CA GLU A 220 2.19 10.94 -17.10
C GLU A 220 2.28 11.48 -18.53
N GLY A 221 1.32 11.14 -19.39
CA GLY A 221 1.23 11.70 -20.74
C GLY A 221 1.09 13.24 -20.76
N VAL A 222 0.27 13.79 -19.86
CA VAL A 222 0.11 15.25 -19.69
C VAL A 222 1.42 15.89 -19.26
N LEU A 223 2.12 15.32 -18.27
CA LEU A 223 3.40 15.82 -17.78
C LEU A 223 4.47 15.79 -18.88
N LEU A 224 4.58 14.69 -19.63
CA LEU A 224 5.52 14.57 -20.76
C LEU A 224 5.23 15.60 -21.86
N ALA A 225 3.96 15.83 -22.19
CA ALA A 225 3.56 16.85 -23.15
C ALA A 225 3.92 18.26 -22.65
N GLN A 226 3.67 18.55 -21.37
CA GLN A 226 4.05 19.81 -20.72
C GLN A 226 5.57 20.03 -20.71
N GLU A 227 6.37 19.00 -20.42
CA GLU A 227 7.83 19.09 -20.46
C GLU A 227 8.37 19.37 -21.86
N ASN A 228 7.81 18.70 -22.88
CA ASN A 228 8.18 18.92 -24.27
C ASN A 228 7.82 20.35 -24.74
N LEU A 229 6.64 20.85 -24.32
CA LEU A 229 6.23 22.23 -24.55
C LEU A 229 7.17 23.21 -23.84
N ALA A 230 7.48 22.96 -22.56
CA ALA A 230 8.42 23.78 -21.78
C ALA A 230 9.80 23.85 -22.45
N ARG A 231 10.30 22.70 -22.91
CA ARG A 231 11.61 22.57 -23.58
C ARG A 231 11.64 23.36 -24.89
N SER A 232 10.60 23.23 -25.71
CA SER A 232 10.50 23.96 -26.99
C SER A 232 10.37 25.46 -26.79
N ARG A 233 9.55 25.91 -25.82
CA ARG A 233 9.45 27.33 -25.42
C ARG A 233 10.77 27.90 -24.91
N ARG A 234 11.48 27.16 -24.05
CA ARG A 234 12.80 27.56 -23.51
C ARG A 234 13.85 27.70 -24.63
N ASN A 235 13.84 26.79 -25.60
CA ASN A 235 14.71 26.87 -26.78
C ASN A 235 14.37 28.11 -27.64
N LEU A 236 13.09 28.45 -27.80
CA LEU A 236 12.67 29.64 -28.52
C LEU A 236 13.09 30.93 -27.79
N LEU A 237 12.91 30.98 -26.47
CA LEU A 237 13.37 32.09 -25.62
C LEU A 237 14.89 32.29 -25.71
N ARG A 238 15.67 31.20 -25.71
CA ARG A 238 17.14 31.26 -25.89
C ARG A 238 17.52 31.93 -27.22
N ARG A 239 16.83 31.58 -28.32
CA ARG A 239 17.08 32.19 -29.64
C ARG A 239 16.73 33.68 -29.67
N GLU A 240 15.61 34.07 -29.06
CA GLU A 240 15.19 35.49 -29.00
C GLU A 240 16.10 36.32 -28.08
N THR A 241 16.56 35.77 -26.96
CA THR A 241 17.53 36.43 -26.07
C THR A 241 18.90 36.58 -26.71
N GLU A 242 19.38 35.56 -27.44
CA GLU A 242 20.58 35.67 -28.28
C GLU A 242 20.44 36.76 -29.36
N TRP A 243 19.26 36.89 -29.98
CA TRP A 243 18.98 37.98 -30.93
C TRP A 243 19.00 39.37 -30.27
N LEU A 244 18.39 39.52 -29.09
CA LEU A 244 18.42 40.77 -28.31
C LEU A 244 19.85 41.16 -27.90
N SER A 245 20.66 40.19 -27.50
CA SER A 245 22.07 40.41 -27.09
C SER A 245 22.95 40.91 -28.24
N ARG A 246 22.59 40.63 -29.50
CA ARG A 246 23.31 41.08 -30.70
C ARG A 246 23.00 42.53 -31.12
N GLY A 247 22.28 43.29 -30.28
CA GLY A 247 22.16 44.75 -30.42
C GLY A 247 20.98 45.20 -31.27
N ALA A 248 19.77 44.75 -30.93
CA ALA A 248 18.54 45.28 -31.54
C ALA A 248 18.31 46.75 -31.10
N ARG A 249 18.55 47.72 -32.00
CA ARG A 249 18.17 49.13 -31.77
C ARG A 249 16.65 49.28 -31.95
N ALA A 250 15.89 49.34 -30.87
CA ALA A 250 14.43 49.43 -30.80
C ALA A 250 13.85 50.73 -31.41
N ARG A 251 14.01 50.95 -32.72
CA ARG A 251 13.53 52.15 -33.43
C ARG A 251 12.31 51.91 -34.32
N GLN A 252 11.88 50.66 -34.56
CA GLN A 252 10.73 50.34 -35.42
C GLN A 252 9.64 49.51 -34.70
N THR A 253 8.37 49.71 -35.06
CA THR A 253 7.18 49.02 -34.50
C THR A 253 7.26 47.50 -34.55
N LYS A 254 7.83 46.92 -35.62
CA LYS A 254 8.05 45.45 -35.73
C LYS A 254 9.05 44.90 -34.71
N GLN A 255 10.01 45.72 -34.27
CA GLN A 255 10.99 45.32 -33.27
C GLN A 255 10.41 45.44 -31.85
N LYS A 256 9.54 46.42 -31.61
CA LYS A 256 8.82 46.57 -30.33
C LYS A 256 7.87 45.38 -30.07
N ALA A 257 7.08 44.97 -31.07
CA ALA A 257 6.21 43.79 -31.00
C ALA A 257 6.97 42.45 -30.86
N ARG A 258 8.28 42.42 -31.16
CA ARG A 258 9.14 41.25 -30.97
C ARG A 258 9.76 41.23 -29.58
N ILE A 259 10.07 42.40 -29.02
CA ILE A 259 10.49 42.56 -27.62
C ILE A 259 9.35 42.18 -26.68
N GLU A 260 8.12 42.66 -26.94
CA GLU A 260 6.92 42.29 -26.17
C GLU A 260 6.68 40.78 -26.22
N ARG A 261 6.73 40.16 -27.41
CA ARG A 261 6.64 38.69 -27.54
C ARG A 261 7.74 37.94 -26.79
N ALA A 262 8.96 38.46 -26.74
CA ALA A 262 10.04 37.85 -25.98
C ALA A 262 9.85 37.99 -24.47
N GLN A 263 9.22 39.08 -24.00
CA GLN A 263 8.82 39.26 -22.60
C GLN A 263 7.68 38.32 -22.23
N GLU A 264 6.62 38.24 -23.04
CA GLU A 264 5.51 37.29 -22.86
C GLU A 264 6.00 35.85 -22.84
N LEU A 265 6.89 35.47 -23.77
CA LEU A 265 7.50 34.13 -23.77
C LEU A 265 8.33 33.86 -22.52
N ARG A 266 8.97 34.90 -21.96
CA ARG A 266 9.77 34.77 -20.75
C ARG A 266 8.88 34.54 -19.54
N GLU A 267 7.78 35.29 -19.44
CA GLU A 267 6.76 35.10 -18.42
C GLU A 267 6.11 33.71 -18.53
N GLU A 268 5.74 33.27 -19.74
CA GLU A 268 5.19 31.92 -20.00
C GLU A 268 6.20 30.82 -19.62
N VAL A 269 7.49 30.99 -19.95
CA VAL A 269 8.54 30.02 -19.58
C VAL A 269 8.80 30.01 -18.07
N ASP A 270 8.81 31.17 -17.41
CA ASP A 270 9.00 31.27 -15.97
C ASP A 270 7.80 30.68 -15.22
N GLU A 271 6.58 30.89 -15.73
CA GLU A 271 5.36 30.29 -15.20
C GLU A 271 5.37 28.76 -15.36
N ILE A 272 5.67 28.24 -16.56
CA ILE A 272 5.82 26.79 -16.81
C ILE A 272 6.97 26.20 -15.97
N ALA A 273 8.10 26.90 -15.81
CA ALA A 273 9.22 26.44 -14.99
C ALA A 273 8.87 26.40 -13.50
N SER A 274 8.05 27.32 -13.02
CA SER A 274 7.54 27.32 -11.65
C SER A 274 6.55 26.18 -11.39
N ARG A 275 5.77 25.78 -12.42
CA ARG A 275 4.84 24.64 -12.36
C ARG A 275 5.59 23.30 -12.49
N ASN A 276 6.53 23.16 -13.40
CA ASN A 276 7.20 21.89 -13.70
C ASN A 276 8.41 21.59 -12.77
N PHE A 277 8.36 21.96 -11.49
CA PHE A 277 9.46 21.67 -10.55
C PHE A 277 9.50 20.19 -10.13
N ASN A 278 9.57 19.28 -11.10
CA ASN A 278 9.91 17.87 -10.95
C ASN A 278 11.06 17.58 -11.90
N LYS A 279 12.29 17.91 -11.51
CA LYS A 279 13.43 17.42 -12.26
C LYS A 279 13.70 15.99 -11.80
N ARG A 280 13.16 15.00 -12.54
CA ARG A 280 13.70 13.62 -12.54
C ARG A 280 15.15 13.72 -13.03
N LEU A 281 16.09 13.82 -12.11
CA LEU A 281 17.50 13.60 -12.38
C LEU A 281 17.75 12.13 -12.11
N GLN A 282 17.87 11.34 -13.17
CA GLN A 282 18.50 10.03 -13.09
C GLN A 282 19.88 10.23 -12.48
N VAL A 283 20.09 9.68 -11.30
CA VAL A 283 21.41 9.53 -10.70
C VAL A 283 21.78 8.09 -10.98
N ASP A 284 22.85 7.87 -11.75
CA ASP A 284 23.45 6.55 -11.83
C ASP A 284 24.11 6.26 -10.47
N PHE A 285 23.63 5.22 -9.81
CA PHE A 285 24.16 4.77 -8.54
C PHE A 285 25.40 3.90 -8.79
N GLY A 286 26.54 4.34 -8.25
CA GLY A 286 27.75 3.53 -8.21
C GLY A 286 27.59 2.34 -7.26
N GLU A 287 28.16 1.19 -7.64
CA GLU A 287 28.18 -0.01 -6.81
C GLU A 287 28.85 0.26 -5.46
N VAL A 288 28.11 0.02 -4.36
CA VAL A 288 28.69 0.03 -3.01
C VAL A 288 29.36 -1.33 -2.76
N ASP A 289 30.65 -1.25 -2.47
CA ASP A 289 31.57 -2.35 -2.24
C ASP A 289 31.24 -3.13 -0.94
N ARG A 290 31.23 -4.47 -1.06
CA ARG A 290 31.35 -5.51 -0.01
C ARG A 290 30.52 -5.37 1.27
N SER A 291 29.19 -5.47 1.15
CA SER A 291 28.32 -5.84 2.29
C SER A 291 28.50 -7.31 2.69
N PRO A 292 28.54 -7.66 3.99
CA PRO A 292 28.66 -9.03 4.46
C PRO A 292 27.45 -9.88 4.04
N LYS A 293 27.65 -11.15 3.65
CA LYS A 293 26.57 -12.04 3.13
C LYS A 293 25.38 -12.21 4.09
N ARG A 294 25.57 -11.99 5.40
CA ARG A 294 24.52 -12.05 6.44
C ARG A 294 24.69 -10.84 7.34
N MET A 295 23.63 -10.06 7.53
CA MET A 295 23.66 -8.82 8.30
C MET A 295 23.06 -9.00 9.70
N ILE A 296 21.87 -9.60 9.77
CA ILE A 296 21.15 -9.91 11.02
C ILE A 296 20.73 -11.37 10.95
N VAL A 297 21.05 -12.15 11.98
CA VAL A 297 20.62 -13.55 12.13
C VAL A 297 19.81 -13.66 13.42
N ALA A 298 18.55 -14.02 13.28
CA ALA A 298 17.63 -14.32 14.37
C ALA A 298 17.39 -15.83 14.40
N GLU A 299 17.63 -16.48 15.55
CA GLU A 299 17.42 -17.91 15.73
C GLU A 299 16.42 -18.16 16.86
N LYS A 300 15.33 -18.86 16.52
CA LYS A 300 14.30 -19.37 17.44
C LYS A 300 13.75 -18.32 18.41
N LEU A 301 13.49 -17.11 17.91
CA LEU A 301 12.96 -16.02 18.71
C LEU A 301 11.55 -16.35 19.20
N THR A 302 11.36 -16.24 20.51
CA THR A 302 10.05 -16.35 21.16
C THR A 302 9.88 -15.18 22.11
N THR A 303 8.70 -14.57 22.10
CA THR A 303 8.40 -13.41 22.95
C THR A 303 6.97 -13.44 23.45
N LYS A 304 6.80 -13.17 24.74
CA LYS A 304 5.51 -13.13 25.44
C LYS A 304 5.37 -11.80 26.19
N ILE A 305 4.21 -11.17 26.07
CA ILE A 305 3.84 -10.01 26.90
C ILE A 305 2.68 -10.44 27.81
N GLY A 306 2.95 -10.53 29.11
CA GLY A 306 1.99 -11.05 30.09
C GLY A 306 1.63 -12.51 29.79
N SER A 307 0.34 -12.79 29.56
CA SER A 307 -0.17 -14.12 29.19
C SER A 307 -0.23 -14.37 27.67
N ARG A 308 0.04 -13.35 26.84
CA ARG A 308 -0.11 -13.42 25.39
C ARG A 308 1.24 -13.70 24.72
N VAL A 309 1.32 -14.77 23.94
CA VAL A 309 2.45 -15.05 23.05
C VAL A 309 2.33 -14.16 21.83
N LEU A 310 3.36 -13.36 21.53
CA LEU A 310 3.38 -12.51 20.33
C LEU A 310 3.88 -13.29 19.13
N PHE A 311 5.01 -13.96 19.28
CA PHE A 311 5.55 -14.88 18.28
C PHE A 311 6.38 -16.00 18.92
N SER A 312 6.45 -17.14 18.24
CA SER A 312 7.16 -18.33 18.71
C SER A 312 8.01 -18.99 17.62
N ASP A 313 9.16 -19.54 18.03
CA ASP A 313 10.15 -20.24 17.19
C ASP A 313 10.52 -19.54 15.87
N PHE A 314 10.57 -18.21 15.88
CA PHE A 314 10.86 -17.43 14.69
C PHE A 314 12.36 -17.37 14.42
N SER A 315 12.79 -17.98 13.32
CA SER A 315 14.15 -17.83 12.80
C SER A 315 14.12 -16.98 11.55
N PHE A 316 15.10 -16.10 11.32
CA PHE A 316 15.17 -15.23 10.16
C PHE A 316 16.60 -14.78 9.88
N THR A 317 16.94 -14.53 8.61
CA THR A 317 18.26 -14.04 8.22
C THR A 317 18.10 -12.91 7.23
N LEU A 318 18.57 -11.72 7.62
CA LEU A 318 18.61 -10.55 6.76
C LEU A 318 19.92 -10.56 5.95
N SER A 319 19.78 -10.55 4.63
CA SER A 319 20.89 -10.47 3.67
C SER A 319 21.01 -9.06 3.09
N PRO A 320 22.17 -8.65 2.53
CA PRO A 320 22.28 -7.40 1.80
C PRO A 320 21.25 -7.30 0.66
N LYS A 321 20.76 -6.09 0.37
CA LYS A 321 19.68 -5.84 -0.61
C LYS A 321 18.36 -6.54 -0.32
N ALA A 322 18.20 -7.22 0.83
CA ALA A 322 16.91 -7.74 1.24
C ALA A 322 15.93 -6.58 1.49
N ARG A 323 14.65 -6.81 1.17
CA ARG A 323 13.56 -5.85 1.33
C ARG A 323 12.40 -6.56 2.00
N VAL A 324 12.38 -6.52 3.31
CA VAL A 324 11.45 -7.32 4.09
C VAL A 324 10.28 -6.46 4.55
N GLY A 325 9.11 -6.74 4.00
CA GLY A 325 7.85 -6.18 4.44
C GLY A 325 7.30 -6.95 5.63
N ILE A 326 6.80 -6.25 6.65
CA ILE A 326 6.15 -6.85 7.81
C ILE A 326 4.69 -6.42 7.82
N ILE A 327 3.78 -7.39 7.82
CA ILE A 327 2.33 -7.16 7.84
C ILE A 327 1.67 -7.88 9.01
N GLY A 328 0.62 -7.25 9.54
CA GLY A 328 -0.13 -7.80 10.67
C GLY A 328 -1.04 -6.77 11.32
N ARG A 329 -2.01 -7.25 12.09
CA ARG A 329 -2.96 -6.43 12.85
C ARG A 329 -2.24 -5.56 13.87
N ASN A 330 -2.86 -4.44 14.23
CA ASN A 330 -2.28 -3.59 15.27
C ASN A 330 -2.23 -4.34 16.61
N GLY A 331 -1.08 -4.27 17.28
CA GLY A 331 -0.83 -5.00 18.52
C GLY A 331 -0.51 -6.49 18.37
N CYS A 332 -0.17 -6.99 17.17
CA CYS A 332 0.37 -8.35 17.00
C CYS A 332 1.86 -8.49 17.36
N GLY A 333 2.57 -7.37 17.59
CA GLY A 333 3.98 -7.37 17.98
C GLY A 333 4.98 -6.93 16.91
N LYS A 334 4.53 -6.29 15.81
CA LYS A 334 5.40 -5.76 14.72
C LYS A 334 6.59 -4.94 15.25
N SER A 335 6.30 -3.89 16.04
CA SER A 335 7.35 -3.03 16.61
C SER A 335 8.20 -3.75 17.67
N THR A 336 7.65 -4.75 18.36
CA THR A 336 8.44 -5.61 19.28
C THR A 336 9.41 -6.51 18.50
N LEU A 337 8.98 -7.10 17.37
CA LEU A 337 9.87 -7.87 16.50
C LEU A 337 11.00 -6.99 15.96
N ILE A 338 10.69 -5.76 15.52
CA ILE A 338 11.70 -4.80 15.10
C ILE A 338 12.72 -4.55 16.21
N ARG A 339 12.25 -4.23 17.42
CA ARG A 339 13.12 -3.95 18.58
C ARG A 339 14.02 -5.12 18.94
N HIS A 340 13.54 -6.35 18.77
CA HIS A 340 14.37 -7.55 18.92
C HIS A 340 15.41 -7.70 17.80
N LEU A 341 15.04 -7.44 16.54
CA LEU A 341 15.95 -7.54 15.40
C LEU A 341 17.07 -6.48 15.43
N ILE A 342 16.78 -5.28 15.93
CA ILE A 342 17.78 -4.20 16.07
C ILE A 342 18.58 -4.29 17.38
N GLY A 343 18.20 -5.19 18.29
CA GLY A 343 18.89 -5.43 19.56
C GLY A 343 18.61 -4.40 20.66
N THR A 344 17.58 -3.56 20.53
CA THR A 344 17.17 -2.61 21.59
C THR A 344 16.44 -3.30 22.74
N GLU A 345 15.67 -4.35 22.44
CA GLU A 345 15.02 -5.22 23.43
C GLU A 345 15.54 -6.66 23.29
N LYS A 346 15.65 -7.38 24.41
CA LYS A 346 16.06 -8.79 24.40
C LYS A 346 14.85 -9.70 24.29
N PRO A 347 14.89 -10.73 23.41
CA PRO A 347 13.84 -11.74 23.35
C PRO A 347 13.84 -12.61 24.62
N ASP A 348 12.69 -13.17 24.98
CA ASP A 348 12.57 -14.10 26.13
C ASP A 348 13.32 -15.42 25.86
N HIS A 349 13.23 -15.92 24.62
CA HIS A 349 14.02 -17.05 24.14
C HIS A 349 14.53 -16.81 22.72
N GLY A 350 15.66 -17.42 22.39
CA GLY A 350 16.34 -17.28 21.10
C GLY A 350 17.54 -16.34 21.17
N LYS A 351 18.20 -16.15 20.02
CA LYS A 351 19.39 -15.29 19.90
C LYS A 351 19.28 -14.41 18.67
N VAL A 352 19.71 -13.16 18.79
CA VAL A 352 19.91 -12.25 17.66
C VAL A 352 21.39 -11.92 17.58
N GLU A 353 21.98 -12.13 16.41
CA GLU A 353 23.35 -11.78 16.08
C GLU A 353 23.35 -10.72 14.98
N ILE A 354 23.97 -9.57 15.26
CA ILE A 354 24.18 -8.48 14.31
C ILE A 354 25.66 -8.48 13.96
N ALA A 355 26.00 -8.46 12.66
CA ALA A 355 27.39 -8.44 12.22
C ALA A 355 28.09 -7.11 12.55
N ASP A 356 29.37 -7.16 12.93
CA ASP A 356 30.12 -6.02 13.50
C ASP A 356 30.17 -4.74 12.62
N ASN A 357 30.07 -4.89 11.29
CA ASN A 357 30.09 -3.77 10.35
C ASN A 357 28.70 -3.27 9.93
N VAL A 358 27.63 -3.72 10.60
CA VAL A 358 26.26 -3.35 10.27
C VAL A 358 25.84 -2.14 11.10
N LYS A 359 25.62 -1.00 10.44
CA LYS A 359 24.93 0.14 11.06
C LYS A 359 23.44 0.07 10.74
N ILE A 360 22.62 0.13 11.78
CA ILE A 360 21.17 0.10 11.70
C ILE A 360 20.63 1.49 12.01
N SER A 361 19.76 2.01 11.15
CA SER A 361 18.96 3.20 11.42
C SER A 361 17.50 2.80 11.59
N TYR A 362 16.88 3.25 12.69
CA TYR A 362 15.48 2.95 13.02
C TYR A 362 14.64 4.22 13.04
N PHE A 363 13.61 4.24 12.22
CA PHE A 363 12.64 5.34 12.14
C PHE A 363 11.34 4.91 12.82
N GLU A 364 11.14 5.42 14.04
CA GLU A 364 9.93 5.20 14.81
C GLU A 364 8.77 6.09 14.35
N GLN A 365 7.54 5.57 14.51
CA GLN A 365 6.29 6.28 14.26
C GLN A 365 6.16 7.57 15.11
N GLN A 366 6.86 7.63 16.25
CA GLN A 366 7.04 8.84 17.04
C GLN A 366 8.25 9.61 16.51
N ARG A 367 7.97 10.49 15.55
CA ARG A 367 8.89 11.41 14.87
C ARG A 367 10.08 11.76 15.79
N GLU A 368 11.29 11.33 15.41
CA GLU A 368 12.51 11.89 15.99
C GLU A 368 12.34 13.41 15.99
N SER A 369 12.44 14.02 17.17
CA SER A 369 12.17 15.44 17.35
C SER A 369 13.14 16.25 16.50
N LEU A 370 12.72 16.62 15.29
CA LEU A 370 13.38 17.65 14.51
C LEU A 370 13.38 18.90 15.40
N ASP A 371 14.55 19.52 15.60
CA ASP A 371 14.61 20.75 16.38
C ASP A 371 13.74 21.80 15.67
N PRO A 372 12.64 22.27 16.29
CA PRO A 372 11.74 23.19 15.60
C PRO A 372 12.38 24.55 15.30
N LYS A 373 13.52 24.86 15.93
CA LYS A 373 14.18 26.16 15.85
C LYS A 373 15.21 26.26 14.72
N ILE A 374 15.76 25.14 14.26
CA ILE A 374 16.75 25.15 13.17
C ILE A 374 16.05 25.38 11.82
N SER A 375 16.76 25.98 10.87
CA SER A 375 16.23 26.09 9.52
C SER A 375 16.24 24.74 8.81
N LEU A 376 15.36 24.59 7.82
CA LEU A 376 15.27 23.40 6.99
C LEU A 376 16.64 23.05 6.37
N LEU A 377 17.36 24.03 5.82
CA LEU A 377 18.70 23.84 5.24
C LEU A 377 19.72 23.36 6.29
N GLN A 378 19.71 23.97 7.48
CA GLN A 378 20.62 23.60 8.58
C GLN A 378 20.34 22.20 9.12
N SER A 379 19.10 21.73 9.08
CA SER A 379 18.74 20.39 9.57
C SER A 379 19.38 19.26 8.77
N ILE A 380 19.65 19.50 7.49
CA ILE A 380 20.28 18.53 6.58
C ILE A 380 21.78 18.77 6.48
N SER A 381 22.22 20.02 6.45
CA SER A 381 23.62 20.37 6.38
C SER A 381 23.98 21.40 7.47
N PRO A 382 24.35 20.94 8.68
CA PRO A 382 24.65 21.83 9.80
C PRO A 382 25.90 22.71 9.58
N HIS A 383 26.84 22.26 8.75
CA HIS A 383 28.19 22.85 8.64
C HIS A 383 28.64 23.16 7.19
N GLY A 384 27.76 23.12 6.19
CA GLY A 384 28.14 23.42 4.80
C GLY A 384 26.98 23.58 3.83
N ASP A 385 27.30 23.81 2.56
CA ASP A 385 26.32 23.91 1.46
C ASP A 385 26.14 22.60 0.67
N TYR A 386 26.85 21.53 1.07
CA TYR A 386 26.88 20.25 0.38
C TYR A 386 26.47 19.12 1.30
N VAL A 387 25.74 18.17 0.74
CA VAL A 387 25.37 16.89 1.34
C VAL A 387 26.03 15.77 0.56
N HIS A 388 26.42 14.70 1.25
CA HIS A 388 27.01 13.53 0.61
C HIS A 388 25.92 12.49 0.41
N VAL A 389 25.57 12.20 -0.84
CA VAL A 389 24.64 11.12 -1.17
C VAL A 389 25.46 9.96 -1.69
N GLN A 390 25.51 8.87 -0.92
CA GLN A 390 26.30 7.67 -1.25
C GLN A 390 27.77 7.97 -1.62
N GLY A 391 28.38 8.97 -0.98
CA GLY A 391 29.77 9.37 -1.19
C GLY A 391 29.98 10.51 -2.19
N GLU A 392 28.98 10.90 -2.98
CA GLU A 392 29.10 12.04 -3.89
C GLU A 392 28.61 13.36 -3.26
N PRO A 393 29.37 14.47 -3.39
CA PRO A 393 28.96 15.78 -2.89
C PRO A 393 27.95 16.45 -3.82
N ILE A 394 26.75 16.71 -3.29
CA ILE A 394 25.66 17.40 -3.99
C ILE A 394 25.31 18.66 -3.20
N PHE A 395 25.01 19.77 -3.88
CA PHE A 395 24.52 20.98 -3.20
C PHE A 395 23.23 20.68 -2.42
N ALA A 396 23.20 21.04 -1.13
CA ALA A 396 22.07 20.82 -0.23
C ALA A 396 20.75 21.39 -0.78
N ARG A 397 20.82 22.57 -1.42
CA ARG A 397 19.65 23.21 -2.06
C ARG A 397 19.12 22.40 -3.25
N SER A 398 20.02 21.83 -4.06
CA SER A 398 19.68 20.96 -5.18
C SER A 398 19.17 19.60 -4.71
N TYR A 399 19.68 19.11 -3.58
CA TYR A 399 19.17 17.89 -2.95
C TYR A 399 17.76 18.10 -2.40
N LEU A 400 17.54 19.16 -1.64
CA LEU A 400 16.24 19.52 -1.08
C LEU A 400 15.17 19.81 -2.14
N SER A 401 15.57 20.32 -3.30
CA SER A 401 14.63 20.46 -4.42
C SER A 401 14.05 19.12 -4.91
N ARG A 402 14.74 17.99 -4.69
CA ARG A 402 14.23 16.65 -5.04
C ARG A 402 13.01 16.25 -4.19
N PHE A 403 12.94 16.75 -2.96
CA PHE A 403 11.82 16.54 -2.04
C PHE A 403 10.78 17.65 -2.13
N HIS A 404 10.68 18.32 -3.28
CA HIS A 404 9.68 19.37 -3.55
C HIS A 404 9.73 20.56 -2.59
N PHE A 405 10.88 20.83 -1.95
CA PHE A 405 11.07 22.05 -1.17
C PHE A 405 11.38 23.23 -2.09
N ARG A 406 10.65 24.33 -1.91
CA ARG A 406 10.85 25.56 -2.66
C ARG A 406 11.99 26.38 -2.05
N LYS A 407 12.60 27.27 -2.85
CA LYS A 407 13.75 28.08 -2.43
C LYS A 407 13.44 29.00 -1.24
N ASP A 408 12.22 29.53 -1.18
CA ASP A 408 11.71 30.36 -0.09
C ASP A 408 11.51 29.59 1.22
N GLN A 409 11.42 28.25 1.16
CA GLN A 409 11.21 27.42 2.35
C GLN A 409 12.50 26.98 3.03
N LEU A 410 13.65 27.06 2.34
CA LEU A 410 14.92 26.51 2.82
C LEU A 410 15.42 27.20 4.10
N ASP A 411 15.08 28.48 4.26
CA ASP A 411 15.48 29.30 5.40
C ASP A 411 14.41 29.33 6.51
N LEU A 412 13.25 28.69 6.30
CA LEU A 412 12.19 28.64 7.31
C LEU A 412 12.56 27.68 8.46
N PRO A 413 12.19 28.00 9.70
CA PRO A 413 12.29 27.07 10.82
C PRO A 413 11.45 25.81 10.59
N VAL A 414 11.96 24.65 10.99
CA VAL A 414 11.26 23.36 10.81
C VAL A 414 9.90 23.33 11.52
N GLY A 415 9.75 24.05 12.63
CA GLY A 415 8.48 24.17 13.35
C GLY A 415 7.35 24.83 12.55
N ASN A 416 7.68 25.61 11.51
CA ASN A 416 6.69 26.29 10.65
C ASN A 416 6.29 25.47 9.42
N LEU A 417 6.93 24.32 9.20
CA LEU A 417 6.59 23.42 8.12
C LEU A 417 5.32 22.63 8.46
N SER A 418 4.50 22.34 7.45
CA SER A 418 3.37 21.44 7.61
C SER A 418 3.83 20.02 7.99
N GLY A 419 2.95 19.23 8.61
CA GLY A 419 3.29 17.85 9.00
C GLY A 419 3.86 17.01 7.84
N GLY A 420 3.28 17.12 6.64
CA GLY A 420 3.80 16.44 5.45
C GLY A 420 5.15 16.98 4.94
N GLU A 421 5.42 18.27 5.11
CA GLU A 421 6.74 18.85 4.82
C GLU A 421 7.79 18.39 5.84
N GLN A 422 7.43 18.24 7.11
CA GLN A 422 8.30 17.66 8.12
C GLN A 422 8.61 16.18 7.82
N SER A 423 7.61 15.41 7.39
CA SER A 423 7.81 14.01 6.98
C SER A 423 8.74 13.92 5.76
N ARG A 424 8.59 14.81 4.77
CA ARG A 424 9.53 14.91 3.63
C ARG A 424 10.95 15.24 4.08
N LEU A 425 11.11 16.13 5.05
CA LEU A 425 12.41 16.50 5.59
C LEU A 425 13.08 15.33 6.29
N LEU A 426 12.31 14.56 7.06
CA LEU A 426 12.77 13.34 7.72
C LEU A 426 13.27 12.32 6.69
N ILE A 427 12.52 12.11 5.61
CA ILE A 427 12.93 11.23 4.51
C ILE A 427 14.20 11.74 3.83
N ALA A 428 14.30 13.04 3.58
CA ALA A 428 15.51 13.63 3.01
C ALA A 428 16.72 13.44 3.92
N ARG A 429 16.56 13.59 5.24
CA ARG A 429 17.64 13.32 6.19
C ARG A 429 18.01 11.83 6.24
N MET A 430 17.01 10.95 6.21
CA MET A 430 17.19 9.50 6.16
C MET A 430 17.98 9.08 4.92
N MET A 431 17.71 9.66 3.75
CA MET A 431 18.39 9.27 2.52
C MET A 431 19.85 9.75 2.44
N LEU A 432 20.30 10.61 3.35
CA LEU A 432 21.71 10.99 3.49
C LEU A 432 22.49 10.02 4.38
N GLN A 433 21.79 9.14 5.08
CA GLN A 433 22.40 8.13 5.93
C GLN A 433 23.05 7.04 5.07
N THR A 434 24.29 6.70 5.40
CA THR A 434 25.13 5.67 4.74
C THR A 434 24.95 4.27 5.34
N GLU A 435 23.88 4.09 6.11
CA GLU A 435 23.67 2.95 6.98
C GLU A 435 23.43 1.67 6.17
N SER A 436 23.77 0.53 6.75
CA SER A 436 23.72 -0.76 6.05
C SER A 436 22.32 -1.38 6.12
N VAL A 437 21.56 -1.11 7.19
CA VAL A 437 20.18 -1.55 7.37
C VAL A 437 19.29 -0.38 7.73
N LEU A 438 18.19 -0.25 7.01
CA LEU A 438 17.16 0.76 7.25
C LEU A 438 15.89 0.09 7.78
N VAL A 439 15.37 0.55 8.90
CA VAL A 439 14.11 0.07 9.47
C VAL A 439 13.08 1.19 9.51
N LEU A 440 11.96 0.98 8.82
CA LEU A 440 10.91 1.97 8.63
C LEU A 440 9.61 1.48 9.25
N ASP A 441 9.15 2.12 10.32
CA ASP A 441 7.85 1.81 10.94
C ASP A 441 6.80 2.83 10.51
N GLU A 442 5.91 2.42 9.60
CA GLU A 442 4.85 3.20 8.97
C GLU A 442 5.32 4.52 8.30
N PRO A 443 6.34 4.47 7.40
CA PRO A 443 6.90 5.67 6.78
C PRO A 443 5.94 6.37 5.81
N THR A 444 4.90 5.67 5.35
CA THR A 444 3.97 6.15 4.33
C THR A 444 2.91 7.11 4.87
N ASN A 445 2.75 7.18 6.19
CA ASN A 445 1.77 8.07 6.82
C ASN A 445 2.09 9.54 6.55
N ASP A 446 1.05 10.34 6.29
CA ASP A 446 1.12 11.78 6.02
C ASP A 446 1.92 12.17 4.76
N LEU A 447 2.33 11.22 3.92
CA LEU A 447 3.05 11.47 2.67
C LEU A 447 2.09 11.58 1.49
N ASP A 448 2.32 12.57 0.62
CA ASP A 448 1.61 12.64 -0.65
C ASP A 448 2.15 11.61 -1.66
N ILE A 449 1.33 11.31 -2.67
CA ILE A 449 1.64 10.35 -3.74
C ILE A 449 2.99 10.65 -4.40
N ALA A 450 3.28 11.93 -4.67
CA ALA A 450 4.53 12.34 -5.31
C ALA A 450 5.76 12.10 -4.41
N THR A 451 5.62 12.28 -3.09
CA THR A 451 6.67 11.94 -2.13
C THR A 451 6.85 10.43 -2.01
N LEU A 452 5.75 9.68 -2.01
CA LEU A 452 5.79 8.21 -2.00
C LEU A 452 6.53 7.67 -3.23
N ASP A 453 6.34 8.26 -4.41
CA ASP A 453 7.09 7.88 -5.62
C ASP A 453 8.60 8.07 -5.45
N VAL A 454 9.03 9.22 -4.92
CA VAL A 454 10.46 9.51 -4.68
C VAL A 454 11.04 8.55 -3.64
N LEU A 455 10.28 8.24 -2.58
CA LEU A 455 10.68 7.29 -1.56
C LEU A 455 10.81 5.88 -2.14
N GLN A 456 9.85 5.45 -2.95
CA GLN A 456 9.85 4.14 -3.60
C GLN A 456 11.07 3.98 -4.51
N GLU A 457 11.35 4.94 -5.37
CA GLU A 457 12.52 4.93 -6.28
C GLU A 457 13.83 4.82 -5.48
N SER A 458 13.99 5.68 -4.48
CA SER A 458 15.20 5.72 -3.66
C SER A 458 15.42 4.45 -2.82
N LEU A 459 14.35 3.86 -2.27
CA LEU A 459 14.44 2.59 -1.53
C LEU A 459 14.71 1.40 -2.44
N SER A 460 14.26 1.47 -3.70
CA SER A 460 14.55 0.44 -4.70
C SER A 460 16.04 0.45 -5.07
N GLU A 461 16.65 1.62 -5.16
CA GLU A 461 18.05 1.82 -5.54
C GLU A 461 19.05 1.64 -4.37
N PHE A 462 18.56 1.63 -3.13
CA PHE A 462 19.40 1.52 -1.93
C PHE A 462 20.24 0.22 -1.89
N ALA A 463 21.54 0.30 -1.67
CA ALA A 463 22.39 -0.90 -1.67
C ALA A 463 22.29 -1.75 -0.37
N GLY A 464 21.81 -1.17 0.73
CA GLY A 464 21.64 -1.84 2.02
C GLY A 464 20.42 -2.75 2.09
N ALA A 465 20.07 -3.25 3.28
CA ALA A 465 18.84 -3.98 3.52
C ALA A 465 17.75 -3.04 4.10
N VAL A 466 16.48 -3.28 3.77
CA VAL A 466 15.35 -2.50 4.29
C VAL A 466 14.37 -3.44 4.99
N ILE A 467 13.96 -3.07 6.19
CA ILE A 467 12.82 -3.65 6.89
C ILE A 467 11.72 -2.59 6.90
N LEU A 468 10.57 -2.93 6.33
CA LEU A 468 9.47 -2.01 6.11
C LEU A 468 8.22 -2.53 6.82
N VAL A 469 7.63 -1.69 7.66
CA VAL A 469 6.28 -1.88 8.19
C VAL A 469 5.41 -0.80 7.59
N THR A 470 4.40 -1.18 6.83
CA THR A 470 3.43 -0.22 6.29
C THR A 470 2.10 -0.91 6.06
N HIS A 471 1.04 -0.13 6.16
CA HIS A 471 -0.29 -0.52 5.70
C HIS A 471 -0.57 -0.13 4.23
N ASP A 472 0.33 0.62 3.57
CA ASP A 472 0.23 0.92 2.14
C ASP A 472 0.63 -0.32 1.32
N ARG A 473 -0.38 -0.95 0.74
CA ARG A 473 -0.27 -2.19 -0.01
C ARG A 473 0.50 -2.01 -1.32
N PHE A 474 0.33 -0.87 -1.99
CA PHE A 474 1.00 -0.59 -3.26
C PHE A 474 2.48 -0.36 -3.00
N PHE A 475 2.79 0.47 -2.00
CA PHE A 475 4.17 0.74 -1.61
C PHE A 475 4.88 -0.52 -1.11
N MET A 476 4.19 -1.36 -0.33
CA MET A 476 4.72 -2.64 0.13
C MET A 476 5.09 -3.56 -1.04
N ASP A 477 4.19 -3.72 -2.01
CA ASP A 477 4.40 -4.59 -3.18
C ASP A 477 5.56 -4.11 -4.07
N GLN A 478 5.72 -2.81 -4.23
CA GLN A 478 6.78 -2.24 -5.06
C GLN A 478 8.17 -2.30 -4.42
N VAL A 479 8.27 -2.19 -3.10
CA VAL A 479 9.55 -2.12 -2.38
C VAL A 479 9.97 -3.46 -1.80
N ALA A 480 9.04 -4.25 -1.25
CA ALA A 480 9.36 -5.49 -0.56
C ALA A 480 9.53 -6.68 -1.52
N ASN A 481 10.56 -7.50 -1.27
CA ASN A 481 10.82 -8.75 -1.99
C ASN A 481 10.48 -10.00 -1.16
N GLN A 482 10.16 -9.80 0.11
CA GLN A 482 9.72 -10.84 1.02
C GLN A 482 8.77 -10.22 2.03
N ILE A 483 7.65 -10.90 2.31
CA ILE A 483 6.65 -10.47 3.28
C ILE A 483 6.66 -11.43 4.48
N LEU A 484 6.71 -10.86 5.68
CA LEU A 484 6.51 -11.53 6.96
C LEU A 484 5.12 -11.17 7.49
N ALA A 485 4.22 -12.15 7.52
CA ALA A 485 2.85 -11.94 7.99
C ALA A 485 2.63 -12.59 9.36
N PHE A 486 2.15 -11.81 10.31
CA PHE A 486 1.75 -12.30 11.62
C PHE A 486 0.40 -13.05 11.55
N SER A 487 0.38 -14.30 12.00
CA SER A 487 -0.84 -15.10 12.16
C SER A 487 -1.66 -14.62 13.37
N GLU A 488 -2.99 -14.72 13.29
CA GLU A 488 -3.91 -14.19 14.29
C GLU A 488 -3.99 -15.02 15.59
N GLN A 489 -3.65 -16.31 15.57
CA GLN A 489 -4.00 -17.23 16.67
C GLN A 489 -2.80 -17.93 17.31
N ASP A 490 -1.72 -18.20 16.58
CA ASP A 490 -0.65 -19.09 17.07
C ASP A 490 0.70 -18.38 17.29
N GLY A 491 0.78 -17.06 17.07
CA GLY A 491 2.05 -16.34 17.09
C GLY A 491 3.03 -16.85 16.01
N GLU A 492 2.52 -17.50 14.98
CA GLU A 492 3.31 -17.94 13.84
C GLU A 492 3.53 -16.75 12.89
N ILE A 493 4.76 -16.61 12.39
CA ILE A 493 5.10 -15.62 11.37
C ILE A 493 5.30 -16.37 10.07
N LEU A 494 4.34 -16.19 9.15
CA LEU A 494 4.34 -16.80 7.83
C LEU A 494 5.16 -15.95 6.85
N ARG A 495 5.69 -16.59 5.81
CA ARG A 495 6.53 -15.95 4.79
C ARG A 495 5.87 -16.04 3.43
N PHE A 496 5.84 -14.93 2.72
CA PHE A 496 5.32 -14.82 1.36
C PHE A 496 6.34 -14.09 0.47
N ALA A 497 6.26 -14.34 -0.84
CA ALA A 497 7.11 -13.68 -1.83
C ALA A 497 6.63 -12.25 -2.09
N ASP A 498 5.31 -12.05 -2.15
CA ASP A 498 4.68 -10.76 -2.45
C ASP A 498 3.41 -10.54 -1.61
N PHE A 499 2.86 -9.32 -1.68
CA PHE A 499 1.65 -8.95 -0.94
C PHE A 499 0.40 -9.67 -1.46
N PHE A 500 0.25 -9.82 -2.78
CA PHE A 500 -0.93 -10.44 -3.38
C PHE A 500 -1.05 -11.94 -3.06
N GLN A 501 0.06 -12.65 -2.88
CA GLN A 501 0.11 -14.03 -2.44
C GLN A 501 -0.47 -14.15 -1.02
N TRP A 502 -0.09 -13.23 -0.13
CA TRP A 502 -0.69 -13.16 1.20
C TRP A 502 -2.19 -12.84 1.12
N GLU A 503 -2.61 -11.89 0.29
CA GLU A 503 -4.03 -11.52 0.13
C GLU A 503 -4.87 -12.74 -0.31
N ARG A 504 -4.40 -13.47 -1.34
CA ARG A 504 -5.07 -14.71 -1.81
C ARG A 504 -5.12 -15.80 -0.74
N TRP A 505 -4.03 -16.00 0.00
CA TRP A 505 -3.99 -16.96 1.11
C TRP A 505 -4.96 -16.57 2.23
N ALA A 506 -5.02 -15.28 2.57
CA ALA A 506 -5.93 -14.76 3.58
C ALA A 506 -7.40 -14.92 3.16
N GLU A 507 -7.74 -14.63 1.90
CA GLU A 507 -9.09 -14.85 1.37
C GLU A 507 -9.50 -16.32 1.39
N GLN A 508 -8.62 -17.23 0.95
CA GLN A 508 -8.88 -18.66 0.96
C GLN A 508 -9.12 -19.18 2.39
N ASN A 509 -8.30 -18.71 3.34
CA ASN A 509 -8.46 -19.07 4.75
C ASN A 509 -9.69 -18.44 5.41
N ALA A 510 -10.07 -17.24 5.02
CA ALA A 510 -11.33 -16.64 5.47
C ALA A 510 -12.54 -17.43 4.96
N ARG A 511 -12.50 -17.92 3.71
CA ARG A 511 -13.55 -18.77 3.10
C ARG A 511 -13.64 -20.15 3.75
N THR A 512 -12.52 -20.80 4.06
CA THR A 512 -12.52 -22.09 4.77
C THR A 512 -12.96 -21.93 6.23
N ARG A 513 -12.55 -20.86 6.92
CA ARG A 513 -13.01 -20.54 8.29
C ARG A 513 -14.50 -20.22 8.35
N GLY A 514 -15.02 -19.44 7.40
CA GLY A 514 -16.45 -19.12 7.28
C GLY A 514 -17.34 -20.36 7.07
N LYS A 515 -16.83 -21.39 6.38
CA LYS A 515 -17.50 -22.69 6.26
C LYS A 515 -17.40 -23.54 7.54
N SER A 516 -16.33 -23.40 8.32
CA SER A 516 -16.14 -24.17 9.56
C SER A 516 -17.01 -23.69 10.74
N LYS A 517 -17.39 -22.40 10.80
CA LYS A 517 -18.27 -21.89 11.87
C LYS A 517 -19.75 -22.32 11.71
N ALA A 518 -20.15 -22.84 10.55
CA ALA A 518 -21.51 -23.32 10.30
C ALA A 518 -21.70 -24.84 10.49
N ALA A 519 -20.64 -25.58 10.84
CA ALA A 519 -20.74 -27.01 11.09
C ALA A 519 -19.94 -27.37 12.34
N ALA A 520 -20.64 -27.49 13.48
CA ALA A 520 -20.13 -28.34 14.56
C ALA A 520 -20.04 -29.78 14.02
N PRO A 521 -18.88 -30.47 14.08
CA PRO A 521 -18.83 -31.86 13.67
C PRO A 521 -19.16 -32.75 14.86
N GLY A 522 -20.38 -33.28 14.84
CA GLY A 522 -20.58 -34.67 15.21
C GLY A 522 -19.77 -35.57 14.26
N GLN A 523 -19.24 -36.65 14.82
CA GLN A 523 -18.29 -37.58 14.23
C GLN A 523 -18.70 -38.15 12.87
N ASN A 524 -17.81 -38.04 11.87
CA ASN A 524 -17.19 -39.14 11.12
C ASN A 524 -16.58 -38.60 9.82
N ALA A 525 -15.28 -38.31 9.86
CA ALA A 525 -14.51 -38.10 8.64
C ALA A 525 -14.37 -39.45 7.93
N ALA A 526 -15.15 -39.64 6.87
CA ALA A 526 -14.95 -40.74 5.94
C ALA A 526 -13.56 -40.58 5.29
N ARG A 527 -12.69 -41.56 5.52
CA ARG A 527 -11.36 -41.66 4.89
C ARG A 527 -11.52 -41.72 3.37
N VAL A 528 -11.07 -40.67 2.69
CA VAL A 528 -10.97 -40.64 1.22
C VAL A 528 -9.73 -41.43 0.82
N ARG A 529 -9.92 -42.67 0.37
CA ARG A 529 -8.89 -43.41 -0.38
C ARG A 529 -9.10 -43.14 -1.86
N LEU A 530 -8.07 -42.65 -2.54
CA LEU A 530 -8.03 -42.53 -4.01
C LEU A 530 -8.38 -43.87 -4.67
N SER A 531 -9.37 -43.86 -5.55
CA SER A 531 -9.78 -45.03 -6.32
C SER A 531 -8.69 -45.40 -7.33
N TYR A 532 -8.59 -46.68 -7.70
CA TYR A 532 -7.69 -47.15 -8.76
C TYR A 532 -7.93 -46.41 -10.10
N LYS A 533 -9.15 -45.91 -10.32
CA LYS A 533 -9.50 -45.09 -11.49
C LYS A 533 -8.83 -43.72 -11.47
N ASP A 534 -8.73 -43.08 -10.31
CA ASP A 534 -8.17 -41.72 -10.16
C ASP A 534 -6.66 -41.70 -10.36
N ARG A 535 -5.96 -42.78 -9.94
CA ARG A 535 -4.52 -42.97 -10.20
C ARG A 535 -4.24 -43.12 -11.69
N ARG A 536 -5.02 -43.96 -12.38
CA ARG A 536 -4.90 -44.15 -13.82
C ARG A 536 -5.26 -42.90 -14.62
N GLU A 537 -6.22 -42.11 -14.12
CA GLU A 537 -6.58 -40.81 -14.70
C GLU A 537 -5.42 -39.82 -14.61
N LEU A 538 -4.72 -39.75 -13.46
CA LEU A 538 -3.54 -38.89 -13.26
C LEU A 538 -2.39 -39.27 -14.20
N ASP A 539 -2.10 -40.57 -14.36
CA ASP A 539 -1.07 -41.07 -15.27
C ASP A 539 -1.36 -40.70 -16.75
N GLN A 540 -2.64 -40.63 -17.14
CA GLN A 540 -3.07 -40.28 -18.50
C GLN A 540 -3.27 -38.77 -18.72
N MET A 541 -3.25 -37.97 -17.66
CA MET A 541 -3.44 -36.53 -17.75
C MET A 541 -2.23 -35.81 -18.33
N GLU A 542 -1.02 -36.29 -18.06
CA GLU A 542 0.19 -35.69 -18.60
C GLU A 542 0.22 -35.77 -20.14
N GLU A 543 -0.12 -36.94 -20.71
CA GLU A 543 -0.29 -37.10 -22.16
C GLU A 543 -1.44 -36.24 -22.71
N SER A 544 -2.53 -36.12 -21.96
CA SER A 544 -3.70 -35.33 -22.36
C SER A 544 -3.42 -33.82 -22.37
N ILE A 545 -2.63 -33.33 -21.41
CA ILE A 545 -2.18 -31.93 -21.31
C ILE A 545 -1.22 -31.64 -22.46
N GLN A 546 -0.22 -32.49 -22.69
CA GLN A 546 0.72 -32.32 -23.80
C GLN A 546 0.00 -32.30 -25.16
N ALA A 547 -0.99 -33.17 -25.37
CA ALA A 547 -1.79 -33.17 -26.59
C ALA A 547 -2.62 -31.89 -26.74
N ALA A 548 -3.21 -31.38 -25.65
CA ALA A 548 -4.00 -30.15 -25.66
C ALA A 548 -3.11 -28.90 -25.92
N GLU A 549 -1.93 -28.84 -25.32
CA GLU A 549 -0.94 -27.78 -25.56
C GLU A 549 -0.41 -27.80 -27.00
N ALA A 550 -0.15 -28.99 -27.56
CA ALA A 550 0.23 -29.14 -28.95
C ALA A 550 -0.85 -28.63 -29.92
N THR A 551 -2.13 -28.89 -29.62
CA THR A 551 -3.24 -28.32 -30.41
C THR A 551 -3.34 -26.81 -30.27
N MET A 552 -3.14 -26.26 -29.07
CA MET A 552 -3.14 -24.81 -28.84
C MET A 552 -2.00 -24.12 -29.62
N ALA A 553 -0.78 -24.67 -29.55
CA ALA A 553 0.37 -24.16 -30.30
C ALA A 553 0.18 -24.23 -31.83
N ALA A 554 -0.51 -25.27 -32.32
CA ALA A 554 -0.83 -25.38 -33.75
C ALA A 554 -1.82 -24.30 -34.21
N ILE A 555 -2.84 -23.98 -33.38
CA ILE A 555 -3.81 -22.91 -33.66
C ILE A 555 -3.13 -21.54 -33.56
N GLU A 556 -2.24 -21.33 -32.59
CA GLU A 556 -1.44 -20.11 -32.43
C GLU A 556 -0.58 -19.82 -33.66
N LYS A 557 0.07 -20.87 -34.18
CA LYS A 557 0.88 -20.76 -35.40
C LYS A 557 0.06 -20.40 -36.63
N ARG A 558 -1.20 -20.83 -36.71
CA ARG A 558 -2.14 -20.44 -37.78
C ARG A 558 -2.64 -19.01 -37.61
N LEU A 559 -2.87 -18.55 -36.37
CA LEU A 559 -3.21 -17.15 -36.07
C LEU A 559 -2.09 -16.18 -36.42
N ALA A 560 -0.84 -16.62 -36.28
CA ALA A 560 0.35 -15.82 -36.62
C ALA A 560 0.67 -15.79 -38.13
N ASP A 561 -0.03 -16.57 -38.96
CA ASP A 561 0.19 -16.58 -40.41
C ASP A 561 -0.39 -15.29 -41.06
N PRO A 562 0.43 -14.49 -41.77
CA PRO A 562 -0.01 -13.27 -42.46
C PRO A 562 -1.19 -13.48 -43.42
N ALA A 563 -1.37 -14.68 -43.99
CA ALA A 563 -2.50 -14.99 -44.85
C ALA A 563 -3.83 -14.98 -44.09
N ASN A 564 -3.84 -15.52 -42.86
CA ASN A 564 -5.05 -15.66 -42.03
C ASN A 564 -5.42 -14.34 -41.32
N LEU A 565 -4.46 -13.45 -41.10
CA LEU A 565 -4.68 -12.09 -40.57
C LEU A 565 -5.48 -11.20 -41.53
N SER A 566 -5.45 -11.51 -42.83
CA SER A 566 -6.14 -10.73 -43.86
C SER A 566 -7.59 -11.18 -44.12
N ASN A 567 -7.99 -12.37 -43.65
CA ASN A 567 -9.32 -12.93 -43.83
C ASN A 567 -10.13 -12.90 -42.52
N PHE A 568 -11.03 -11.92 -42.40
CA PHE A 568 -11.83 -11.69 -41.18
C PHE A 568 -12.65 -12.92 -40.72
N VAL A 569 -13.14 -13.73 -41.65
CA VAL A 569 -13.97 -14.91 -41.33
C VAL A 569 -13.11 -16.05 -40.75
N GLU A 570 -11.93 -16.27 -41.32
CA GLU A 570 -10.97 -17.29 -40.84
C GLU A 570 -10.35 -16.88 -39.51
N LEU A 571 -10.05 -15.59 -39.33
CA LEU A 571 -9.55 -15.04 -38.08
C LEU A 571 -10.55 -15.25 -36.93
N GLN A 572 -11.84 -14.96 -37.16
CA GLN A 572 -12.89 -15.16 -36.16
C GLN A 572 -13.10 -16.65 -35.80
N GLN A 573 -12.94 -17.56 -36.77
CA GLN A 573 -13.00 -19.00 -36.52
C GLN A 573 -11.79 -19.47 -35.69
N LEU A 574 -10.58 -19.05 -36.05
CA LEU A 574 -9.35 -19.43 -35.36
C LEU A 574 -9.27 -18.86 -33.94
N THR A 575 -9.79 -17.64 -33.69
CA THR A 575 -9.88 -17.10 -32.32
C THR A 575 -10.87 -17.88 -31.46
N GLY A 576 -12.02 -18.28 -32.03
CA GLY A 576 -12.97 -19.14 -31.32
C GLY A 576 -12.46 -20.56 -31.05
N GLU A 577 -11.65 -21.11 -31.96
CA GLU A 577 -10.94 -22.39 -31.74
C GLU A 577 -9.86 -22.26 -30.65
N MET A 578 -9.13 -21.13 -30.63
CA MET A 578 -8.14 -20.82 -29.61
C MET A 578 -8.76 -20.71 -28.21
N GLU A 579 -9.88 -20.02 -28.06
CA GLU A 579 -10.59 -19.92 -26.78
C GLU A 579 -11.02 -21.30 -26.24
N LYS A 580 -11.53 -22.18 -27.13
CA LYS A 580 -11.91 -23.56 -26.76
C LYS A 580 -10.70 -24.40 -26.38
N ALA A 581 -9.59 -24.27 -27.10
CA ALA A 581 -8.34 -24.97 -26.79
C ALA A 581 -7.78 -24.52 -25.43
N ARG A 582 -7.78 -23.22 -25.18
CA ARG A 582 -7.35 -22.64 -23.90
C ARG A 582 -8.21 -23.10 -22.72
N ALA A 583 -9.54 -23.06 -22.86
CA ALA A 583 -10.46 -23.55 -21.83
C ALA A 583 -10.25 -25.05 -21.53
N ARG A 584 -9.91 -25.86 -22.54
CA ARG A 584 -9.59 -27.28 -22.38
C ARG A 584 -8.28 -27.50 -21.61
N VAL A 585 -7.24 -26.72 -21.90
CA VAL A 585 -5.95 -26.76 -21.19
C VAL A 585 -6.15 -26.36 -19.72
N GLU A 586 -6.84 -25.25 -19.47
CA GLU A 586 -7.15 -24.78 -18.10
C GLU A 586 -7.95 -25.82 -17.30
N GLY A 587 -8.94 -26.47 -17.92
CA GLY A 587 -9.71 -27.54 -17.30
C GLY A 587 -8.88 -28.79 -16.95
N LEU A 588 -7.95 -29.20 -17.82
CA LEU A 588 -7.06 -30.33 -17.55
C LEU A 588 -6.07 -30.02 -16.42
N TYR A 589 -5.51 -28.80 -16.38
CA TYR A 589 -4.63 -28.38 -15.29
C TYR A 589 -5.35 -28.30 -13.94
N ALA A 590 -6.58 -27.77 -13.90
CA ALA A 590 -7.38 -27.71 -12.67
C ALA A 590 -7.66 -29.12 -12.13
N ARG A 591 -7.97 -30.07 -13.01
CA ARG A 591 -8.24 -31.47 -12.64
C ARG A 591 -6.96 -32.20 -12.19
N TRP A 592 -5.83 -31.95 -12.86
CA TRP A 592 -4.52 -32.48 -12.45
C TRP A 592 -4.09 -31.93 -11.08
N GLN A 593 -4.34 -30.65 -10.79
CA GLN A 593 -4.10 -30.06 -9.47
C GLN A 593 -4.96 -30.70 -8.37
N GLU A 594 -6.24 -30.96 -8.65
CA GLU A 594 -7.15 -31.63 -7.71
C GLU A 594 -6.68 -33.07 -7.38
N LEU A 595 -6.30 -33.85 -8.39
CA LEU A 595 -5.85 -35.23 -8.22
C LEU A 595 -4.45 -35.31 -7.60
N SER A 596 -3.53 -34.42 -7.97
CA SER A 596 -2.18 -34.35 -7.38
C SER A 596 -2.22 -33.89 -5.93
N HIS A 597 -3.08 -32.93 -5.57
CA HIS A 597 -3.32 -32.54 -4.18
C HIS A 597 -3.88 -33.71 -3.37
N SER A 598 -4.87 -34.42 -3.91
CA SER A 598 -5.44 -35.62 -3.28
C SER A 598 -4.40 -36.73 -3.09
N MET A 599 -3.44 -36.88 -4.02
CA MET A 599 -2.33 -37.84 -3.92
C MET A 599 -1.28 -37.42 -2.89
N ALA A 600 -0.93 -36.13 -2.83
CA ALA A 600 -0.01 -35.59 -1.84
C ALA A 600 -0.54 -35.80 -0.41
N VAL A 601 -1.83 -35.53 -0.20
CA VAL A 601 -2.53 -35.79 1.07
C VAL A 601 -2.53 -37.28 1.42
N ALA A 602 -2.77 -38.17 0.45
CA ALA A 602 -2.74 -39.61 0.68
C ALA A 602 -1.32 -40.18 0.93
N SER A 603 -0.28 -39.55 0.37
CA SER A 603 1.13 -39.96 0.55
C SER A 603 1.74 -39.49 1.87
N ALA A 604 1.28 -38.35 2.40
CA ALA A 604 1.72 -37.82 3.69
C ALA A 604 1.22 -38.64 4.90
N GLU A 605 0.25 -39.54 4.71
CA GLU A 605 -0.30 -40.41 5.76
C GLU A 605 0.38 -41.80 5.88
N VAL A 606 1.43 -42.09 5.10
CA VAL A 606 2.25 -43.31 5.30
C VAL A 606 3.49 -42.93 6.13
N PRO A 607 3.56 -43.26 7.42
CA PRO A 607 4.82 -43.14 8.15
C PRO A 607 5.81 -44.16 7.57
N GLU A 608 6.93 -43.69 7.03
CA GLU A 608 8.11 -44.54 6.83
C GLU A 608 8.47 -45.16 8.19
N ALA A 609 8.36 -46.49 8.27
CA ALA A 609 8.82 -47.22 9.45
C ALA A 609 10.34 -47.00 9.60
N PRO A 610 10.83 -46.72 10.82
CA PRO A 610 12.23 -46.41 11.02
C PRO A 610 13.09 -47.65 10.76
N THR A 611 14.09 -47.49 9.90
CA THR A 611 15.15 -48.44 9.61
C THR A 611 16.09 -48.58 10.82
N TRP A 612 15.67 -49.34 11.83
CA TRP A 612 16.59 -49.96 12.77
C TRP A 612 16.04 -51.30 13.25
N ALA A 613 16.50 -52.40 12.64
CA ALA A 613 16.74 -53.69 13.28
C ALA A 613 17.18 -54.72 12.22
N ALA A 614 18.24 -55.45 12.55
CA ALA A 614 18.77 -56.66 11.90
C ALA A 614 19.89 -56.51 10.85
N GLU A 615 21.02 -55.95 11.26
CA GLU A 615 22.30 -56.62 10.94
C GLU A 615 22.50 -57.76 11.95
N VAL A 616 22.14 -58.98 11.55
CA VAL A 616 22.61 -60.22 12.16
C VAL A 616 23.54 -60.87 11.12
N PRO A 617 24.83 -61.10 11.40
CA PRO A 617 25.68 -61.84 10.49
C PRO A 617 25.25 -63.31 10.47
N THR A 618 24.86 -63.78 9.30
CA THR A 618 24.68 -65.19 8.98
C THR A 618 26.05 -65.88 8.96
N ALA A 619 26.23 -66.90 9.80
CA ALA A 619 27.25 -67.93 9.62
C ALA A 619 26.55 -69.31 9.59
N PRO A 620 27.03 -70.26 8.77
CA PRO A 620 26.18 -71.30 8.20
C PRO A 620 26.04 -72.55 9.07
N THR A 621 24.83 -73.11 8.99
CA THR A 621 24.43 -74.52 9.07
C THR A 621 25.48 -75.58 9.43
N ARG A 622 25.24 -76.28 10.56
CA ARG A 622 25.56 -77.71 10.71
C ARG A 622 24.68 -78.41 11.76
N THR A 623 23.79 -79.27 11.26
CA THR A 623 23.45 -80.63 11.75
C THR A 623 23.33 -80.90 13.27
N ALA A 624 22.12 -81.30 13.70
CA ALA A 624 21.86 -82.15 14.88
C ALA A 624 22.34 -83.62 14.64
N PRO A 625 22.25 -84.61 15.57
CA PRO A 625 21.63 -84.67 16.92
C PRO A 625 22.51 -85.51 17.94
N PRO A 626 22.00 -86.31 18.93
CA PRO A 626 21.17 -86.06 20.12
C PRO A 626 21.78 -86.61 21.46
N THR A 627 21.01 -86.46 22.56
CA THR A 627 20.99 -87.27 23.82
C THR A 627 22.00 -86.97 24.95
N GLN A 628 21.52 -86.63 26.15
CA GLN A 628 21.40 -87.54 27.32
C GLN A 628 21.23 -86.77 28.66
N ASN A 629 20.25 -87.24 29.43
CA ASN A 629 20.24 -87.44 30.88
C ASN A 629 20.46 -86.29 31.88
N ALA A 630 19.34 -86.03 32.57
CA ALA A 630 19.14 -86.26 34.01
C ALA A 630 19.38 -85.10 35.00
N PRO A 631 18.63 -85.09 36.11
CA PRO A 631 18.28 -83.90 36.87
C PRO A 631 19.12 -83.79 38.17
N VAL A 632 18.80 -82.80 39.03
CA VAL A 632 18.56 -82.96 40.48
C VAL A 632 19.03 -81.74 41.33
N LYS A 633 18.13 -81.36 42.25
CA LYS A 633 18.28 -80.69 43.57
C LYS A 633 18.36 -79.16 43.71
N ARG A 634 17.19 -78.64 44.12
CA ARG A 634 16.90 -77.88 45.37
C ARG A 634 18.05 -77.72 46.39
N ASN A 635 18.19 -76.48 46.87
CA ASN A 635 18.20 -75.99 48.27
C ASN A 635 18.95 -74.63 48.24
N LYS A 636 18.51 -73.53 48.86
CA LYS A 636 17.71 -73.31 50.06
C LYS A 636 17.00 -71.97 49.94
#